data_AF-Q2NRU6-F1
#
_entry.id   AF-Q2NRU6-F1
#
_cell.length_a   1.000
_cell.length_b   1.000
_cell.length_c   1.000
_cell.angle_alpha   90.00
_cell.angle_beta   90.00
_cell.angle_gamma   90.00
#
_symmetry.space_group_name_H-M   'P 1'
#
loop_
_entity.id
_entity.type
_entity.pdbx_description
1 polymer ?
#
loop_
_entity_poly.entity_id
_entity_poly.type
_entity_poly.pdbx_seq_one_letter_code
_entity_poly.pdbx_strand_id
1 'polypeptide(L)'
;MQLTFLGTGDVQQVPVFCCDCAACLRARQRSVLRRTPTSALIRCEDEVILLDAGQTHLEQRFAPGEIKSILLTHYHMDHVQELFLLRWGKASVSRFMDRWMNKGVTTSIAIRDSCTSSRFWRRLCHRCGER
;
A
#
# COMPACT_ATOMS: atom_id res chain seq x y z
N MET A 1 4.96 14.14 16.28
CA MET A 1 4.60 12.78 15.82
C MET A 1 3.09 12.65 15.75
N GLN A 2 2.54 12.10 14.66
CA GLN A 2 1.10 11.89 14.45
C GLN A 2 0.85 10.48 13.88
N LEU A 3 -0.15 9.78 14.42
CA LEU A 3 -0.63 8.48 13.93
C LEU A 3 -2.05 8.65 13.36
N THR A 4 -2.26 8.22 12.11
CA THR A 4 -3.56 8.26 11.43
C THR A 4 -3.99 6.86 11.01
N PHE A 5 -5.14 6.38 11.46
CA PHE A 5 -5.69 5.12 10.99
C PHE A 5 -6.26 5.28 9.58
N LEU A 6 -5.77 4.47 8.63
CA LEU A 6 -6.24 4.43 7.25
C LEU A 6 -7.31 3.36 7.06
N GLY A 7 -7.21 2.26 7.82
CA GLY A 7 -8.20 1.22 7.95
C GLY A 7 -8.20 0.63 9.35
N THR A 8 -9.35 0.09 9.76
CA THR A 8 -9.59 -0.43 11.12
C THR A 8 -10.41 -1.72 11.10
N GLY A 9 -10.46 -2.39 9.95
CA GLY A 9 -11.14 -3.67 9.75
C GLY A 9 -10.16 -4.84 9.77
N ASP A 10 -10.66 -6.01 10.12
CA ASP A 10 -9.98 -7.27 9.86
C ASP A 10 -10.08 -7.63 8.36
N VAL A 11 -9.64 -8.83 7.99
CA VAL A 11 -9.73 -9.37 6.63
C VAL A 11 -11.16 -9.37 6.06
N GLN A 12 -12.19 -9.47 6.89
CA GLN A 12 -13.60 -9.49 6.45
C GLN A 12 -14.10 -8.10 6.06
N GLN A 13 -13.51 -7.06 6.67
CA GLN A 13 -13.87 -5.66 6.47
C GLN A 13 -15.33 -5.37 6.86
N VAL A 14 -15.73 -4.10 6.77
CA VAL A 14 -17.13 -3.70 6.95
C VAL A 14 -17.50 -2.69 5.85
N PRO A 15 -18.56 -2.95 5.05
CA PRO A 15 -19.47 -4.09 5.12
C PRO A 15 -18.86 -5.39 4.61
N VAL A 16 -19.25 -6.51 5.23
CA VAL A 16 -18.94 -7.85 4.72
C VAL A 16 -19.81 -8.14 3.50
N PHE A 17 -19.23 -8.80 2.50
CA PHE A 17 -19.94 -9.26 1.30
C PHE A 17 -21.13 -10.15 1.69
N CYS A 18 -22.30 -9.91 1.10
CA CYS A 18 -23.55 -10.64 1.38
C CYS A 18 -24.04 -10.65 2.85
N CYS A 19 -23.62 -9.70 3.69
CA CYS A 19 -24.07 -9.61 5.09
C CYS A 19 -25.12 -8.51 5.29
N ASP A 20 -26.29 -8.83 5.87
CA ASP A 20 -27.37 -7.86 6.14
C ASP A 20 -27.53 -7.52 7.62
N CYS A 21 -26.49 -7.71 8.43
CA CYS A 21 -26.53 -7.27 9.82
C CYS A 21 -26.61 -5.74 9.92
N ALA A 22 -27.10 -5.24 11.07
CA ALA A 22 -27.29 -3.80 11.30
C ALA A 22 -25.99 -2.96 11.13
N ALA A 23 -24.81 -3.54 11.36
CA ALA A 23 -23.54 -2.85 11.14
C ALA A 23 -23.23 -2.68 9.64
N CYS A 24 -23.34 -3.76 8.86
CA CYS A 24 -23.11 -3.75 7.42
C CYS A 24 -24.11 -2.85 6.68
N LEU A 25 -25.40 -2.91 7.04
CA LEU A 25 -26.41 -2.04 6.45
C LEU A 25 -26.09 -0.55 6.69
N ARG A 26 -25.70 -0.18 7.91
CA ARG A 26 -25.29 1.20 8.23
C ARG A 26 -24.03 1.62 7.48
N ALA A 27 -23.04 0.75 7.32
CA ALA A 27 -21.80 1.03 6.58
C ALA A 27 -22.00 1.15 5.06
N ARG A 28 -23.03 0.48 4.50
CA ARG A 28 -23.45 0.69 3.10
C ARG A 28 -24.03 2.09 2.92
N GLN A 29 -24.87 2.55 3.86
CA GLN A 29 -25.52 3.86 3.81
C GLN A 29 -24.58 5.03 4.17
N ARG A 30 -23.61 4.79 5.07
CA ARG A 30 -22.70 5.83 5.58
C ARG A 30 -21.26 5.37 5.42
N SER A 31 -20.55 5.96 4.46
CA SER A 31 -19.15 5.62 4.16
C SER A 31 -18.21 5.74 5.36
N VAL A 32 -18.45 6.69 6.27
CA VAL A 32 -17.67 6.87 7.52
C VAL A 32 -17.72 5.66 8.46
N LEU A 33 -18.70 4.78 8.32
CA LEU A 33 -18.83 3.56 9.12
C LEU A 33 -18.18 2.34 8.46
N ARG A 34 -17.60 2.50 7.26
CA ARG A 34 -16.85 1.43 6.60
C ARG A 34 -15.51 1.20 7.30
N ARG A 35 -15.08 -0.05 7.33
CA ARG A 35 -13.79 -0.47 7.88
C ARG A 35 -13.05 -1.26 6.82
N THR A 36 -11.98 -0.68 6.30
CA THR A 36 -11.06 -1.28 5.32
C THR A 36 -9.89 -1.95 6.05
N PRO A 37 -9.03 -2.73 5.36
CA PRO A 37 -7.97 -3.51 6.01
C PRO A 37 -7.08 -2.68 6.94
N THR A 38 -6.76 -3.23 8.11
CA THR A 38 -6.03 -2.52 9.15
C THR A 38 -4.70 -1.96 8.63
N SER A 39 -4.54 -0.65 8.74
CA SER A 39 -3.35 0.07 8.28
C SER A 39 -3.33 1.47 8.88
N ALA A 40 -2.16 2.06 9.00
CA ALA A 40 -1.99 3.39 9.56
C ALA A 40 -0.88 4.18 8.87
N LEU A 41 -0.91 5.50 9.01
CA LEU A 41 0.12 6.41 8.58
C LEU A 41 0.78 7.03 9.81
N ILE A 42 2.10 6.90 9.93
CA ILE A 42 2.90 7.57 10.94
C ILE A 42 3.59 8.74 10.26
N ARG A 43 3.34 9.95 10.74
CA ARG A 43 4.04 11.17 10.33
C ARG A 43 4.94 11.65 11.46
N CYS A 44 6.23 11.71 11.21
CA CYS A 44 7.21 12.21 12.16
C CYS A 44 8.21 13.09 11.40
N GLU A 45 8.26 14.38 11.75
CA GLU A 45 9.09 15.36 11.02
C GLU A 45 8.79 15.30 9.51
N ASP A 46 9.81 15.06 8.69
CA ASP A 46 9.70 14.95 7.23
C ASP A 46 9.48 13.50 6.73
N GLU A 47 9.29 12.55 7.66
CA GLU A 47 9.13 11.14 7.37
C GLU A 47 7.66 10.71 7.42
N VAL A 48 7.24 10.02 6.35
CA VAL A 48 5.92 9.40 6.24
C VAL A 48 6.10 7.90 6.11
N ILE A 49 5.65 7.17 7.13
CA ILE A 49 5.74 5.71 7.21
C ILE A 49 4.34 5.13 7.09
N LEU A 50 4.15 4.21 6.15
CA LEU A 50 2.92 3.43 6.01
C LEU A 50 3.05 2.15 6.83
N LEU A 51 2.19 1.96 7.82
CA LEU A 51 2.04 0.70 8.55
C LEU A 51 1.02 -0.18 7.82
N ASP A 52 1.51 -1.30 7.30
CA ASP A 52 0.81 -2.26 6.43
C ASP A 52 0.28 -1.68 5.11
N ALA A 53 0.30 -2.48 4.06
CA ALA A 53 -0.09 -2.12 2.70
C ALA A 53 -1.31 -2.94 2.24
N GLY A 54 -2.30 -3.02 3.13
CA GLY A 54 -3.57 -3.70 2.91
C GLY A 54 -4.61 -2.90 2.13
N GLN A 55 -4.55 -1.57 2.15
CA GLN A 55 -5.51 -0.73 1.43
C GLN A 55 -5.29 -0.84 -0.07
N THR A 56 -6.37 -0.97 -0.84
CA THR A 56 -6.27 -0.88 -2.30
C THR A 56 -6.15 0.59 -2.75
N HIS A 57 -5.58 0.79 -3.94
CA HIS A 57 -5.44 2.10 -4.58
C HIS A 57 -4.48 3.05 -3.85
N LEU A 58 -3.41 2.52 -3.26
CA LEU A 58 -2.42 3.36 -2.57
C LEU A 58 -1.71 4.30 -3.56
N GLU A 59 -1.58 3.91 -4.83
CA GLU A 59 -1.03 4.73 -5.92
C GLU A 59 -1.86 5.98 -6.23
N GLN A 60 -3.15 5.97 -5.91
CA GLN A 60 -4.04 7.13 -6.08
C GLN A 60 -4.06 8.03 -4.85
N ARG A 61 -3.67 7.48 -3.69
CA ARG A 61 -3.73 8.18 -2.41
C ARG A 61 -2.45 8.95 -2.09
N PHE A 62 -1.30 8.49 -2.58
CA PHE A 62 0.00 9.04 -2.23
C PHE A 62 0.77 9.45 -3.48
N ALA A 63 1.40 10.63 -3.42
CA ALA A 63 2.27 11.07 -4.50
C ALA A 63 3.55 10.21 -4.56
N PRO A 64 4.19 10.07 -5.75
CA PRO A 64 5.49 9.43 -5.86
C PRO A 64 6.51 10.04 -4.88
N GLY A 65 7.10 9.19 -4.02
CA GLY A 65 8.10 9.61 -3.02
C GLY A 65 7.52 10.24 -1.74
N GLU A 66 6.19 10.32 -1.60
CA GLU A 66 5.53 10.78 -0.36
C GLU A 66 5.75 9.75 0.75
N ILE A 67 5.47 8.47 0.50
CA ILE A 67 5.76 7.39 1.45
C ILE A 67 7.27 7.09 1.40
N LYS A 68 7.94 7.27 2.53
CA LYS A 68 9.37 6.99 2.68
C LYS A 68 9.65 5.54 3.00
N SER A 69 8.79 4.92 3.79
CA SER A 69 8.91 3.50 4.12
C SER A 69 7.56 2.85 4.37
N ILE A 70 7.52 1.52 4.14
CA ILE A 70 6.40 0.66 4.51
C ILE A 70 6.89 -0.28 5.60
N LEU A 71 6.22 -0.24 6.75
CA LEU A 71 6.44 -1.13 7.89
C LEU A 71 5.35 -2.20 7.88
N LEU A 72 5.73 -3.45 7.62
CA LEU A 72 4.81 -4.58 7.67
C LEU A 72 4.83 -5.25 9.04
N THR A 73 3.65 -5.50 9.59
CA THR A 73 3.48 -6.28 10.82
C THR A 73 3.72 -7.77 10.54
N HIS A 74 3.12 -8.28 9.46
CA HIS A 74 3.25 -9.66 8.96
C HIS A 74 2.79 -9.75 7.50
N TYR A 75 2.63 -10.96 6.97
CA TYR A 75 2.46 -11.22 5.53
C TYR A 75 1.11 -11.83 5.14
N HIS A 76 0.07 -11.69 5.97
CA HIS A 76 -1.26 -12.03 5.50
C HIS A 76 -1.71 -11.05 4.42
N MET A 77 -2.56 -11.55 3.51
CA MET A 77 -2.92 -10.85 2.28
C MET A 77 -3.51 -9.47 2.55
N ASP A 78 -4.34 -9.35 3.57
CA ASP A 78 -4.97 -8.10 4.01
C ASP A 78 -3.98 -7.06 4.56
N HIS A 79 -2.69 -7.39 4.70
CA HIS A 79 -1.62 -6.47 5.06
C HIS A 79 -0.62 -6.19 3.92
N VAL A 80 -0.65 -6.96 2.83
CA VAL A 80 0.38 -6.88 1.76
C VAL A 80 -0.16 -6.81 0.33
N GLN A 81 -1.47 -6.94 0.13
CA GLN A 81 -2.06 -7.09 -1.21
C GLN A 81 -1.70 -5.95 -2.18
N GLU A 82 -1.55 -4.72 -1.70
CA GLU A 82 -1.29 -3.59 -2.58
C GLU A 82 0.17 -3.52 -3.07
N LEU A 83 1.07 -4.20 -2.37
CA LEU A 83 2.49 -4.29 -2.75
C LEU A 83 2.65 -4.98 -4.11
N PHE A 84 1.69 -5.83 -4.51
CA PHE A 84 1.69 -6.49 -5.81
C PHE A 84 1.48 -5.53 -6.97
N LEU A 85 0.74 -4.43 -6.76
CA LEU A 85 0.56 -3.36 -7.73
C LEU A 85 1.75 -2.39 -7.66
N LEU A 86 2.08 -1.90 -6.45
CA LEU A 86 3.12 -0.89 -6.23
C LEU A 86 4.51 -1.31 -6.72
N ARG A 87 4.85 -2.62 -6.68
CA ARG A 87 6.14 -3.13 -7.18
C ARG A 87 6.41 -2.87 -8.66
N TRP A 88 5.39 -2.53 -9.44
CA TRP A 88 5.52 -2.17 -10.86
C TRP A 88 5.66 -0.66 -11.09
N GLY A 89 5.61 0.15 -10.04
CA GLY A 89 5.85 1.58 -10.11
C GLY A 89 7.20 1.91 -10.75
N LYS A 90 7.21 2.95 -11.59
CA LYS A 90 8.42 3.43 -12.30
C LYS A 90 9.00 4.72 -11.71
N ALA A 91 8.43 5.19 -10.61
CA ALA A 91 8.96 6.34 -9.92
C ALA A 91 10.19 5.90 -9.11
N SER A 92 11.22 6.76 -9.12
CA SER A 92 12.39 6.63 -8.26
C SER A 92 11.97 6.75 -6.80
N VAL A 93 11.50 5.64 -6.22
CA VAL A 93 11.40 5.53 -4.76
C VAL A 93 12.83 5.42 -4.26
N SER A 94 13.46 6.59 -4.15
CA SER A 94 14.83 6.76 -3.70
C SER A 94 14.93 6.17 -2.30
N ARG A 95 15.80 5.16 -2.18
CA ARG A 95 16.18 4.47 -0.94
C ARG A 95 15.08 3.63 -0.28
N PHE A 96 14.70 2.54 -0.95
CA PHE A 96 14.20 1.38 -0.23
C PHE A 96 15.37 0.68 0.48
N MET A 97 15.30 0.57 1.81
CA MET A 97 16.33 -0.05 2.65
C MET A 97 16.69 -1.47 2.20
N ASP A 98 18.00 -1.68 2.02
CA ASP A 98 18.69 -2.94 1.81
C ASP A 98 18.67 -3.82 3.06
N ARG A 99 17.80 -4.84 3.09
CA ARG A 99 18.12 -6.14 3.71
C ARG A 99 17.08 -7.19 3.36
N TRP A 100 17.45 -8.10 2.46
CA TRP A 100 16.64 -9.27 2.13
C TRP A 100 17.23 -10.52 2.81
N MET A 101 16.35 -11.34 3.41
CA MET A 101 16.56 -12.71 3.90
C MET A 101 17.54 -12.96 5.06
N ASN A 102 17.52 -12.22 6.17
CA ASN A 102 17.85 -12.85 7.47
C ASN A 102 17.46 -11.97 8.67
N LYS A 103 16.64 -12.57 9.55
CA LYS A 103 16.18 -12.12 10.88
C LYS A 103 14.85 -11.36 10.90
N GLY A 104 14.01 -11.78 11.83
CA GLY A 104 12.56 -11.62 11.82
C GLY A 104 12.04 -10.18 11.99
N VAL A 105 10.79 -10.03 11.56
CA VAL A 105 9.84 -8.96 11.90
C VAL A 105 10.33 -7.55 11.59
N THR A 106 10.37 -7.22 10.29
CA THR A 106 10.11 -5.90 9.66
C THR A 106 10.65 -6.01 8.24
N THR A 107 9.83 -5.80 7.22
CA THR A 107 10.31 -5.91 5.83
C THR A 107 9.84 -4.74 4.97
N SER A 108 10.82 -4.13 4.32
CA SER A 108 10.69 -3.06 3.34
C SER A 108 10.84 -3.65 1.92
N ILE A 109 9.93 -3.29 1.00
CA ILE A 109 9.87 -3.81 -0.38
C ILE A 109 10.43 -2.82 -1.40
N ALA A 110 11.62 -3.07 -1.94
CA ALA A 110 12.18 -2.23 -3.00
C ALA A 110 11.38 -2.31 -4.31
N ILE A 111 10.78 -1.18 -4.71
CA ILE A 111 10.24 -0.96 -6.06
C ILE A 111 11.44 -0.76 -6.99
N ARG A 112 11.72 -1.76 -7.85
CA ARG A 112 12.79 -1.67 -8.86
C ARG A 112 12.28 -0.92 -10.10
N ASP A 113 13.12 -0.05 -10.66
CA ASP A 113 12.92 0.54 -11.98
C ASP A 113 12.84 -0.56 -13.06
N SER A 114 11.62 -1.03 -13.33
CA SER A 114 11.36 -2.07 -14.32
C SER A 114 11.51 -1.56 -15.77
N CYS A 115 11.59 -0.24 -15.96
CA CYS A 115 11.63 0.37 -17.30
C CYS A 115 12.92 0.09 -18.07
N THR A 116 14.02 -0.27 -17.39
CA THR A 116 15.34 -0.41 -18.02
C THR A 116 15.79 -1.86 -18.24
N SER A 117 15.17 -2.86 -17.61
CA SER A 117 15.77 -4.20 -17.48
C SER A 117 15.37 -5.23 -18.55
N SER A 118 14.32 -5.00 -19.35
CA SER A 118 13.88 -5.97 -20.37
C SER A 118 13.74 -5.34 -21.76
N ARG A 119 14.37 -5.95 -22.78
CA ARG A 119 14.27 -5.52 -24.19
C ARG A 119 12.84 -5.63 -24.73
N PHE A 120 12.03 -6.53 -24.16
CA PHE A 120 10.61 -6.71 -24.51
C PHE A 120 9.78 -5.49 -24.07
N TRP A 121 9.99 -4.98 -22.86
CA TRP A 121 9.23 -3.86 -22.33
C TRP A 121 9.62 -2.49 -22.92
N ARG A 122 10.85 -2.33 -23.40
CA ARG A 122 11.27 -1.09 -24.10
C ARG A 122 10.42 -0.80 -25.35
N ARG A 123 9.99 -1.83 -26.09
CA ARG A 123 9.16 -1.67 -27.30
C ARG A 123 7.72 -1.23 -26.98
N LEU A 124 7.15 -1.69 -25.87
CA LEU A 124 5.82 -1.28 -25.39
C LEU A 124 5.86 0.09 -24.69
N CYS A 125 6.99 0.47 -24.10
CA CYS A 125 7.14 1.69 -23.32
C CYS A 125 7.43 2.96 -24.15
N HIS A 126 7.58 2.87 -25.48
CA HIS A 126 7.76 4.04 -26.36
C HIS A 126 6.63 5.08 -26.25
N ARG A 127 5.47 4.72 -25.67
CA ARG A 127 4.35 5.64 -25.43
C ARG A 127 4.35 6.34 -24.05
N CYS A 128 5.26 5.97 -23.15
CA CYS A 128 5.24 6.45 -21.77
C CYS A 128 6.09 7.72 -21.54
N GLY A 129 6.79 8.20 -22.56
CA GLY A 129 7.67 9.39 -22.50
C GLY A 129 7.26 10.53 -23.44
N GLU A 130 6.01 10.54 -23.94
CA GLU A 130 5.48 11.60 -24.82
C GLU A 130 4.42 12.49 -24.15
N ARG A 131 4.40 12.60 -22.81
CA ARG A 131 3.68 13.68 -22.11
C ARG A 131 4.46 14.16 -20.90
#